data_AF-A0AAU3KDH6-F1
#
_entry.id   AF-A0AAU3KDH6-F1
#
_cell.length_a   1.000
_cell.length_b   1.000
_cell.length_c   1.000
_cell.angle_alpha   90.00
_cell.angle_beta   90.00
_cell.angle_gamma   90.00
#
_symmetry.space_group_name_H-M   'P 1'
#
loop_
_entity.id
_entity.type
_entity.pdbx_description
1 polymer ?
#
loop_
_entity_poly.entity_id
_entity_poly.type
_entity_poly.pdbx_seq_one_letter_code
_entity_poly.pdbx_strand_id
1 'polypeptide(L)'
;MWLAFRNGSVYDLRSGDTVVDDPHGGHPWGAERTVRARIVCWLLLDGPPALSGRVASLKLTGVQISGTVDLAGGTVVPYVELKGCRFEKEILLPEAHFTTVRMVDCSVPRLEAARVHTEGDLHLPRCRFHNGARLTDAQIGTDLLLNQAVVYRDRRGRSIVADGMSVGQDLQAEMLESHGEFSLRGATIGVSLSLRGSRLANPYGRLALNAPQLTVGRTLYLTPAGVWNPILTSGTTPARGTRIQRFECEGGIRLDDGRFGDAVDLERARLTFTDDQELSLRRVQTPELRFLGERPERGKVVLSGAKVVNLVDRASSWPGPGNLHMGGFGYENLVPQGPFPPAERLAWVAAATAEYSPEPYERLATVLRNGGEDEDAREVLLAKQRRRRETLPPAAKLWGYVQDWTVAYGYRPGRAAVWMAVLWAASSVAFAHASHPPLKSGEHPPWNPSLFALDLLLPVIDLGQVGFWQLRGGWQWLAAAIIMLGWVLATTVAAGATRTLRRS
;
A
#
# COMPACT_ATOMS: atom_id res chain seq x y z
N MET A 1 -41.73 11.84 28.46
CA MET A 1 -41.25 10.70 27.65
C MET A 1 -42.38 9.86 27.03
N TRP A 2 -43.31 9.26 27.80
CA TRP A 2 -44.37 8.38 27.24
C TRP A 2 -45.19 9.01 26.10
N LEU A 3 -45.68 10.25 26.28
CA LEU A 3 -46.40 10.98 25.23
C LEU A 3 -45.51 11.29 24.01
N ALA A 4 -44.24 11.62 24.25
CA ALA A 4 -43.29 11.92 23.19
C ALA A 4 -43.04 10.68 22.31
N PHE A 5 -42.91 9.50 22.93
CA PHE A 5 -42.78 8.24 22.23
C PHE A 5 -43.97 7.96 21.30
N ARG A 6 -45.20 8.06 21.83
CA ARG A 6 -46.44 7.79 21.05
C ARG A 6 -46.66 8.78 19.90
N ASN A 7 -46.17 10.02 20.04
CA ASN A 7 -46.27 11.07 19.02
C ASN A 7 -45.07 11.08 18.05
N GLY A 8 -43.99 10.37 18.39
CA GLY A 8 -42.72 10.38 17.67
C GLY A 8 -41.95 11.71 17.72
N SER A 9 -42.24 12.52 18.75
CA SER A 9 -41.57 13.81 19.00
C SER A 9 -40.33 13.63 19.88
N VAL A 10 -39.39 14.57 19.79
CA VAL A 10 -38.18 14.58 20.61
C VAL A 10 -38.51 14.84 22.08
N TYR A 11 -37.92 14.05 22.98
CA TYR A 11 -37.90 14.32 24.41
C TYR A 11 -36.55 14.93 24.78
N ASP A 12 -36.53 16.25 24.94
CA ASP A 12 -35.33 17.06 25.18
C ASP A 12 -35.27 17.53 26.64
N LEU A 13 -34.16 17.27 27.33
CA LEU A 13 -33.91 17.69 28.71
C LEU A 13 -32.71 18.65 28.84
N ARG A 14 -32.22 19.19 27.72
CA ARG A 14 -31.17 20.21 27.70
C ARG A 14 -31.59 21.52 28.36
N SER A 15 -30.62 22.28 28.84
CA SER A 15 -30.81 23.62 29.43
C SER A 15 -30.63 24.72 28.39
N GLY A 16 -29.98 24.39 27.26
CA GLY A 16 -29.61 25.35 26.23
C GLY A 16 -28.19 25.91 26.41
N ASP A 17 -27.50 25.57 27.49
CA ASP A 17 -26.09 25.92 27.72
C ASP A 17 -25.20 24.78 27.22
N THR A 18 -24.37 25.05 26.21
CA THR A 18 -23.49 24.06 25.58
C THR A 18 -22.48 23.42 26.54
N VAL A 19 -22.03 24.14 27.56
CA VAL A 19 -21.04 23.63 28.52
C VAL A 19 -21.71 22.69 29.52
N VAL A 20 -22.91 23.04 29.98
CA VAL A 20 -23.69 22.19 30.90
C VAL A 20 -24.28 20.99 30.18
N ASP A 21 -24.67 21.15 28.92
CA ASP A 21 -25.26 20.10 28.07
C ASP A 21 -24.22 19.16 27.44
N ASP A 22 -22.92 19.37 27.67
CA ASP A 22 -21.86 18.50 27.13
C ASP A 22 -21.91 17.09 27.77
N PRO A 23 -22.26 16.05 26.99
CA PRO A 23 -22.32 14.68 27.50
C PRO A 23 -20.94 14.13 27.91
N HIS A 24 -19.85 14.70 27.39
CA HIS A 24 -18.47 14.29 27.68
C HIS A 24 -17.80 15.14 28.76
N GLY A 25 -18.46 16.24 29.16
CA GLY A 25 -17.97 17.16 30.17
C GLY A 25 -18.09 16.63 31.61
N GLY A 26 -17.39 17.28 32.53
CA GLY A 26 -17.39 16.92 33.95
C GLY A 26 -18.61 17.43 34.73
N HIS A 27 -19.49 18.24 34.13
CA HIS A 27 -20.66 18.77 34.81
C HIS A 27 -21.63 17.63 35.19
N PRO A 28 -22.02 17.50 36.47
CA PRO A 28 -23.01 16.51 36.88
C PRO A 28 -24.39 16.90 36.35
N TRP A 29 -25.12 15.93 35.80
CA TRP A 29 -26.54 16.12 35.46
C TRP A 29 -27.40 15.55 36.60
N GLY A 30 -28.42 16.30 37.02
CA GLY A 30 -29.25 15.94 38.15
C GLY A 30 -30.38 14.97 37.79
N ALA A 31 -31.27 14.75 38.77
CA ALA A 31 -32.41 13.84 38.63
C ALA A 31 -33.40 14.32 37.55
N GLU A 32 -33.47 15.62 37.30
CA GLU A 32 -34.30 16.27 36.28
C GLU A 32 -33.93 15.87 34.84
N ARG A 33 -32.69 15.43 34.62
CA ARG A 33 -32.20 14.92 33.33
C ARG A 33 -32.07 13.41 33.26
N THR A 34 -32.36 12.72 34.35
CA THR A 34 -32.07 11.31 34.50
C THR A 34 -33.28 10.45 34.21
N VAL A 35 -33.13 9.52 33.26
CA VAL A 35 -34.12 8.50 32.92
C VAL A 35 -33.54 7.13 33.24
N ARG A 36 -34.30 6.29 33.94
CA ARG A 36 -33.90 4.90 34.22
C ARG A 36 -33.83 4.08 32.94
N ALA A 37 -32.73 3.38 32.71
CA ALA A 37 -32.50 2.49 31.58
C ALA A 37 -33.64 1.46 31.39
N ARG A 38 -34.18 0.92 32.49
CA ARG A 38 -35.34 0.01 32.45
C ARG A 38 -36.56 0.61 31.72
N ILE A 39 -36.80 1.92 31.86
CA ILE A 39 -37.94 2.58 31.18
C ILE A 39 -37.64 2.75 29.69
N VAL A 40 -36.39 3.04 29.34
CA VAL A 40 -35.94 3.07 27.94
C VAL A 40 -36.13 1.69 27.31
N CYS A 41 -35.66 0.62 27.96
CA CYS A 41 -35.83 -0.75 27.46
C CYS A 41 -37.31 -1.12 27.33
N TRP A 42 -38.14 -0.75 28.31
CA TRP A 42 -39.57 -1.00 28.26
C TRP A 42 -40.23 -0.32 27.06
N LEU A 43 -39.94 0.97 26.80
CA LEU A 43 -40.52 1.66 25.64
C LEU A 43 -40.08 1.04 24.30
N LEU A 44 -38.88 0.46 24.23
CA LEU A 44 -38.35 -0.13 23.00
C LEU A 44 -38.89 -1.55 22.73
N LEU A 45 -39.13 -2.34 23.79
CA LEU A 45 -39.56 -3.74 23.68
C LEU A 45 -41.08 -3.92 23.78
N ASP A 46 -41.75 -3.12 24.62
CA ASP A 46 -43.20 -3.21 24.89
C ASP A 46 -43.78 -1.80 25.13
N GLY A 47 -43.49 -0.90 24.18
CA GLY A 47 -43.95 0.48 24.22
C GLY A 47 -45.44 0.63 23.93
N PRO A 48 -46.09 1.71 24.41
CA PRO A 48 -47.49 1.99 24.10
C PRO A 48 -47.72 2.21 22.59
N PRO A 49 -48.93 1.94 22.08
CA PRO A 49 -49.24 2.18 20.68
C PRO A 49 -49.16 3.66 20.32
N ALA A 50 -48.83 3.95 19.07
CA ALA A 50 -48.79 5.32 18.54
C ALA A 50 -50.15 6.04 18.67
N LEU A 51 -50.12 7.37 18.65
CA LEU A 51 -51.35 8.16 18.50
C LEU A 51 -51.88 8.03 17.05
N SER A 52 -53.18 8.24 16.85
CA SER A 52 -53.78 8.20 15.51
C SER A 52 -53.05 9.14 14.56
N GLY A 53 -52.63 8.62 13.40
CA GLY A 53 -51.88 9.36 12.38
C GLY A 53 -50.42 9.67 12.75
N ARG A 54 -49.87 9.04 13.80
CA ARG A 54 -48.47 9.20 14.22
C ARG A 54 -47.74 7.86 14.19
N VAL A 55 -46.41 7.93 14.17
CA VAL A 55 -45.51 6.78 14.26
C VAL A 55 -44.78 6.84 15.60
N ALA A 56 -44.79 5.74 16.34
CA ALA A 56 -44.06 5.65 17.60
C ALA A 56 -42.55 5.65 17.33
N SER A 57 -41.80 6.46 18.06
CA SER A 57 -40.33 6.48 17.99
C SER A 57 -39.73 6.97 19.30
N LEU A 58 -38.55 6.46 19.65
CA LEU A 58 -37.81 6.93 20.81
C LEU A 58 -36.74 7.93 20.37
N LYS A 59 -36.98 9.21 20.66
CA LYS A 59 -36.05 10.30 20.37
C LYS A 59 -35.67 11.01 21.66
N LEU A 60 -34.44 10.84 22.14
CA LEU A 60 -33.94 11.44 23.38
C LEU A 60 -32.85 12.46 23.07
N THR A 61 -32.86 13.61 23.76
CA THR A 61 -31.82 14.63 23.63
C THR A 61 -31.39 15.17 25.00
N GLY A 62 -30.08 15.17 25.28
CA GLY A 62 -29.53 15.69 26.54
C GLY A 62 -29.93 14.88 27.79
N VAL A 63 -30.18 13.58 27.63
CA VAL A 63 -30.70 12.71 28.70
C VAL A 63 -29.55 11.91 29.33
N GLN A 64 -29.52 11.84 30.67
CA GLN A 64 -28.72 10.86 31.40
C GLN A 64 -29.51 9.57 31.56
N ILE A 65 -28.95 8.45 31.11
CA ILE A 65 -29.57 7.13 31.26
C ILE A 65 -28.90 6.40 32.42
N SER A 66 -29.67 6.15 33.49
CA SER A 66 -29.18 5.49 34.71
C SER A 66 -29.42 3.99 34.69
N GLY A 67 -28.38 3.22 35.03
CA GLY A 67 -28.36 1.77 34.91
C GLY A 67 -28.01 1.24 33.51
N THR A 68 -27.96 -0.08 33.37
CA THR A 68 -27.60 -0.78 32.13
C THR A 68 -28.78 -0.82 31.18
N VAL A 69 -28.56 -0.44 29.92
CA VAL A 69 -29.55 -0.64 28.84
C VAL A 69 -29.35 -2.04 28.29
N ASP A 70 -30.30 -2.93 28.56
CA ASP A 70 -30.25 -4.33 28.14
C ASP A 70 -31.41 -4.61 27.19
N LEU A 71 -31.06 -4.84 25.92
CA LEU A 71 -31.96 -5.18 24.83
C LEU A 71 -31.52 -6.51 24.17
N ALA A 72 -30.75 -7.33 24.89
CA ALA A 72 -30.23 -8.60 24.38
C ALA A 72 -31.34 -9.50 23.84
N GLY A 73 -31.16 -10.04 22.63
CA GLY A 73 -32.12 -10.92 21.94
C GLY A 73 -33.47 -10.28 21.61
N GLY A 74 -33.64 -8.96 21.84
CA GLY A 74 -34.89 -8.24 21.61
C GLY A 74 -35.03 -7.73 20.18
N THR A 75 -36.28 -7.61 19.72
CA THR A 75 -36.61 -6.95 18.45
C THR A 75 -37.17 -5.57 18.71
N VAL A 76 -36.44 -4.53 18.29
CA VAL A 76 -36.80 -3.13 18.44
C VAL A 76 -37.29 -2.59 17.10
N VAL A 77 -38.61 -2.56 16.96
CA VAL A 77 -39.30 -2.02 15.78
C VAL A 77 -39.28 -0.48 15.73
N PRO A 78 -39.51 0.26 16.85
CA PRO A 78 -39.55 1.72 16.80
C PRO A 78 -38.21 2.34 16.40
N TYR A 79 -38.27 3.45 15.67
CA TYR A 79 -37.07 4.22 15.35
C TYR A 79 -36.40 4.77 16.62
N VAL A 80 -35.08 4.64 16.72
CA VAL A 80 -34.28 5.06 17.88
C VAL A 80 -33.29 6.16 17.51
N GLU A 81 -33.41 7.32 18.15
CA GLU A 81 -32.48 8.43 18.05
C GLU A 81 -32.08 8.95 19.43
N LEU A 82 -30.80 8.93 19.73
CA LEU A 82 -30.20 9.42 20.97
C LEU A 82 -29.18 10.49 20.60
N LYS A 83 -29.38 11.72 21.07
CA LYS A 83 -28.48 12.85 20.76
C LYS A 83 -27.96 13.47 22.05
N GLY A 84 -26.65 13.61 22.17
CA GLY A 84 -26.06 14.26 23.34
C GLY A 84 -26.43 13.57 24.65
N CYS A 85 -26.57 12.23 24.65
CA CYS A 85 -26.99 11.47 25.82
C CYS A 85 -25.77 10.91 26.58
N ARG A 86 -25.91 10.78 27.89
CA ARG A 86 -24.86 10.22 28.77
C ARG A 86 -25.35 8.94 29.41
N PHE A 87 -24.59 7.86 29.28
CA PHE A 87 -24.92 6.57 29.90
C PHE A 87 -24.09 6.36 31.15
N GLU A 88 -24.74 5.96 32.24
CA GLU A 88 -24.05 5.65 33.49
C GLU A 88 -23.35 4.27 33.44
N LYS A 89 -23.97 3.31 32.74
CA LYS A 89 -23.49 1.93 32.59
C LYS A 89 -23.43 1.53 31.10
N GLU A 90 -23.01 0.31 30.84
CA GLU A 90 -22.87 -0.22 29.47
C GLU A 90 -24.21 -0.43 28.76
N ILE A 91 -24.14 -0.53 27.43
CA ILE A 91 -25.26 -0.86 26.55
C ILE A 91 -25.06 -2.28 26.04
N LEU A 92 -26.02 -3.16 26.33
CA LEU A 92 -26.03 -4.58 25.95
C LEU A 92 -27.08 -4.79 24.85
N LEU A 93 -26.60 -5.01 23.63
CA LEU A 93 -27.37 -5.30 22.42
C LEU A 93 -27.00 -6.66 21.76
N PRO A 94 -26.49 -7.70 22.47
CA PRO A 94 -26.13 -8.93 21.79
C PRO A 94 -27.37 -9.59 21.18
N GLU A 95 -27.29 -10.00 19.91
CA GLU A 95 -28.39 -10.62 19.16
C GLU A 95 -29.66 -9.77 19.06
N ALA A 96 -29.56 -8.47 19.27
CA ALA A 96 -30.70 -7.57 19.14
C ALA A 96 -30.97 -7.22 17.66
N HIS A 97 -32.24 -7.09 17.31
CA HIS A 97 -32.69 -6.69 15.97
C HIS A 97 -33.25 -5.27 15.99
N PHE A 98 -32.80 -4.42 15.08
CA PHE A 98 -33.24 -3.03 14.94
C PHE A 98 -33.59 -2.70 13.49
N THR A 99 -34.48 -1.74 13.30
CA THR A 99 -34.67 -1.10 11.98
C THR A 99 -33.51 -0.14 11.69
N THR A 100 -33.30 0.88 12.52
CA THR A 100 -32.16 1.82 12.43
C THR A 100 -31.86 2.35 13.82
N VAL A 101 -30.57 2.47 14.15
CA VAL A 101 -30.14 3.01 15.44
C VAL A 101 -29.26 4.22 15.19
N ARG A 102 -29.65 5.35 15.77
CA ARG A 102 -28.90 6.60 15.68
C ARG A 102 -28.48 7.11 17.05
N MET A 103 -27.20 7.06 17.33
CA MET A 103 -26.57 7.69 18.49
C MET A 103 -25.61 8.76 18.01
N VAL A 104 -25.88 10.02 18.35
CA VAL A 104 -25.09 11.16 17.92
C VAL A 104 -24.51 11.82 19.15
N ASP A 105 -23.19 11.96 19.19
CA ASP A 105 -22.50 12.69 20.24
C ASP A 105 -22.86 12.16 21.65
N CYS A 106 -22.91 10.84 21.82
CA CYS A 106 -23.26 10.22 23.10
C CYS A 106 -22.01 9.76 23.85
N SER A 107 -22.04 9.83 25.18
CA SER A 107 -20.98 9.31 26.05
C SER A 107 -21.40 7.96 26.63
N VAL A 108 -20.71 6.90 26.22
CA VAL A 108 -21.09 5.51 26.50
C VAL A 108 -19.91 4.80 27.19
N PRO A 109 -20.10 4.24 28.39
CA PRO A 109 -19.04 3.48 29.06
C PRO A 109 -18.54 2.31 28.22
N ARG A 110 -19.44 1.56 27.59
CA ARG A 110 -19.13 0.41 26.74
C ARG A 110 -20.32 0.02 25.88
N LEU A 111 -20.07 -0.40 24.64
CA LEU A 111 -21.09 -0.91 23.73
C LEU A 111 -20.82 -2.39 23.43
N GLU A 112 -21.77 -3.25 23.78
CA GLU A 112 -21.76 -4.68 23.48
C GLU A 112 -22.85 -4.99 22.46
N ALA A 113 -22.52 -4.98 21.18
CA ALA A 113 -23.44 -5.19 20.08
C ALA A 113 -23.01 -6.38 19.20
N ALA A 114 -22.58 -7.46 19.86
CA ALA A 114 -22.21 -8.69 19.16
C ALA A 114 -23.44 -9.33 18.50
N ARG A 115 -23.35 -9.71 17.23
CA ARG A 115 -24.47 -10.25 16.44
C ARG A 115 -25.69 -9.33 16.38
N VAL A 116 -25.52 -8.02 16.57
CA VAL A 116 -26.63 -7.08 16.35
C VAL A 116 -26.99 -7.10 14.87
N HIS A 117 -28.29 -7.06 14.57
CA HIS A 117 -28.79 -6.95 13.21
C HIS A 117 -29.52 -5.62 13.05
N THR A 118 -29.15 -4.83 12.04
CA THR A 118 -29.87 -3.62 11.65
C THR A 118 -30.36 -3.74 10.21
N GLU A 119 -31.65 -3.50 9.95
CA GLU A 119 -32.16 -3.50 8.57
C GLU A 119 -31.63 -2.31 7.77
N GLY A 120 -31.48 -1.16 8.44
CA GLY A 120 -30.89 0.06 7.92
C GLY A 120 -29.57 0.39 8.64
N ASP A 121 -29.36 1.68 8.90
CA ASP A 121 -28.05 2.18 9.33
C ASP A 121 -27.78 1.97 10.83
N LEU A 122 -26.49 1.85 11.15
CA LEU A 122 -25.99 2.02 12.52
C LEU A 122 -25.15 3.30 12.58
N HIS A 123 -25.76 4.37 13.10
CA HIS A 123 -25.13 5.69 13.20
C HIS A 123 -24.60 5.92 14.61
N LEU A 124 -23.29 6.03 14.74
CA LEU A 124 -22.58 6.32 15.99
C LEU A 124 -21.63 7.55 15.88
N PRO A 125 -21.94 8.62 15.10
CA PRO A 125 -20.99 9.71 14.90
C PRO A 125 -20.78 10.51 16.19
N ARG A 126 -19.54 10.98 16.40
CA ARG A 126 -19.11 11.76 17.59
C ARG A 126 -19.33 11.06 18.92
N CYS A 127 -19.70 9.78 18.92
CA CYS A 127 -19.86 9.04 20.17
C CYS A 127 -18.50 8.77 20.80
N ARG A 128 -18.45 8.79 22.14
CA ARG A 128 -17.26 8.43 22.91
C ARG A 128 -17.52 7.13 23.67
N PHE A 129 -16.72 6.11 23.38
CA PHE A 129 -16.78 4.81 24.03
C PHE A 129 -15.57 4.62 24.94
N HIS A 130 -15.78 4.58 26.26
CA HIS A 130 -14.68 4.61 27.24
C HIS A 130 -13.97 3.27 27.46
N ASN A 131 -14.66 2.15 27.25
CA ASN A 131 -14.14 0.80 27.46
C ASN A 131 -14.37 -0.11 26.24
N GLY A 132 -14.20 0.47 25.05
CA GLY A 132 -14.34 -0.19 23.76
C GLY A 132 -15.77 -0.42 23.29
N ALA A 133 -15.87 -0.83 22.03
CA ALA A 133 -17.10 -1.20 21.35
C ALA A 133 -16.93 -2.57 20.66
N ARG A 134 -17.89 -3.47 20.89
CA ARG A 134 -17.90 -4.79 20.28
C ARG A 134 -19.05 -4.90 19.28
N LEU A 135 -18.70 -5.25 18.05
CA LEU A 135 -19.59 -5.46 16.89
C LEU A 135 -19.28 -6.81 16.22
N THR A 136 -18.80 -7.79 17.00
CA THR A 136 -18.44 -9.12 16.49
C THR A 136 -19.64 -9.77 15.83
N ASP A 137 -19.48 -10.24 14.60
CA ASP A 137 -20.52 -10.89 13.79
C ASP A 137 -21.80 -10.03 13.61
N ALA A 138 -21.69 -8.70 13.76
CA ALA A 138 -22.81 -7.80 13.51
C ALA A 138 -23.18 -7.75 12.03
N GLN A 139 -24.47 -7.57 11.74
CA GLN A 139 -25.01 -7.43 10.39
C GLN A 139 -25.68 -6.08 10.26
N ILE A 140 -25.07 -5.18 9.49
CA ILE A 140 -25.57 -3.84 9.23
C ILE A 140 -26.11 -3.80 7.81
N GLY A 141 -27.41 -3.55 7.65
CA GLY A 141 -28.10 -3.66 6.37
C GLY A 141 -27.66 -2.61 5.34
N THR A 142 -27.37 -1.40 5.78
CA THR A 142 -26.88 -0.30 4.94
C THR A 142 -25.53 0.20 5.44
N ASP A 143 -25.44 1.39 6.06
CA ASP A 143 -24.18 2.02 6.42
C ASP A 143 -23.85 1.91 7.92
N LEU A 144 -22.55 1.74 8.21
CA LEU A 144 -22.00 1.91 9.56
C LEU A 144 -21.24 3.23 9.64
N LEU A 145 -21.77 4.19 10.41
CA LEU A 145 -21.17 5.52 10.55
C LEU A 145 -20.53 5.69 11.93
N LEU A 146 -19.20 5.82 11.95
CA LEU A 146 -18.35 6.08 13.12
C LEU A 146 -17.60 7.42 13.00
N ASN A 147 -18.07 8.32 12.14
CA ASN A 147 -17.41 9.60 11.86
C ASN A 147 -17.19 10.41 13.15
N GLN A 148 -15.96 10.85 13.37
CA GLN A 148 -15.52 11.62 14.54
C GLN A 148 -15.75 10.92 15.90
N ALA A 149 -16.02 9.61 15.91
CA ALA A 149 -16.14 8.88 17.16
C ALA A 149 -14.77 8.78 17.86
N VAL A 150 -14.79 8.62 19.18
CA VAL A 150 -13.59 8.39 19.99
C VAL A 150 -13.77 7.08 20.76
N VAL A 151 -12.92 6.09 20.49
CA VAL A 151 -13.02 4.77 21.10
C VAL A 151 -11.76 4.46 21.87
N TYR A 152 -11.89 4.34 23.19
CA TYR A 152 -10.80 3.96 24.07
C TYR A 152 -10.73 2.43 24.25
N ARG A 153 -9.55 1.95 24.64
CA ARG A 153 -9.26 0.52 24.81
C ARG A 153 -10.05 -0.12 25.96
N ASP A 154 -10.49 -1.35 25.73
CA ASP A 154 -10.94 -2.27 26.76
C ASP A 154 -9.76 -2.77 27.62
N ARG A 155 -10.07 -3.61 28.62
CA ARG A 155 -9.07 -4.26 29.50
C ARG A 155 -8.09 -5.18 28.76
N ARG A 156 -8.38 -5.55 27.50
CA ARG A 156 -7.54 -6.40 26.65
C ARG A 156 -6.78 -5.58 25.59
N GLY A 157 -6.83 -4.25 25.66
CA GLY A 157 -6.11 -3.36 24.74
C GLY A 157 -6.81 -3.14 23.39
N ARG A 158 -8.08 -3.51 23.24
CA ARG A 158 -8.84 -3.39 21.98
C ARG A 158 -9.84 -2.25 22.07
N SER A 159 -9.90 -1.41 21.04
CA SER A 159 -10.86 -0.30 20.97
C SER A 159 -12.16 -0.77 20.33
N ILE A 160 -12.11 -1.25 19.10
CA ILE A 160 -13.27 -1.73 18.33
C ILE A 160 -13.02 -3.17 17.91
N VAL A 161 -13.95 -4.07 18.24
CA VAL A 161 -13.88 -5.49 17.85
C VAL A 161 -15.05 -5.81 16.94
N ALA A 162 -14.82 -5.73 15.62
CA ALA A 162 -15.79 -5.94 14.56
C ALA A 162 -15.40 -7.13 13.67
N ASP A 163 -14.87 -8.19 14.30
CA ASP A 163 -14.53 -9.44 13.62
C ASP A 163 -15.80 -10.10 13.06
N GLY A 164 -15.75 -10.61 11.83
CA GLY A 164 -16.87 -11.26 11.16
C GLY A 164 -18.04 -10.34 10.80
N MET A 165 -17.91 -9.02 11.01
CA MET A 165 -18.98 -8.05 10.74
C MET A 165 -19.26 -7.94 9.23
N SER A 166 -20.54 -7.83 8.87
CA SER A 166 -21.00 -7.54 7.52
C SER A 166 -21.69 -6.19 7.47
N VAL A 167 -21.28 -5.32 6.56
CA VAL A 167 -21.92 -4.02 6.28
C VAL A 167 -22.40 -4.03 4.84
N GLY A 168 -23.69 -3.79 4.61
CA GLY A 168 -24.30 -3.89 3.29
C GLY A 168 -23.78 -2.84 2.31
N GLN A 169 -23.45 -1.64 2.78
CA GLN A 169 -22.94 -0.55 1.97
C GLN A 169 -21.58 -0.04 2.50
N ASP A 170 -21.48 1.18 3.02
CA ASP A 170 -20.22 1.82 3.42
C ASP A 170 -19.97 1.71 4.94
N LEU A 171 -18.70 1.51 5.30
CA LEU A 171 -18.21 1.75 6.65
C LEU A 171 -17.46 3.09 6.65
N GLN A 172 -18.08 4.11 7.22
CA GLN A 172 -17.50 5.46 7.29
C GLN A 172 -17.00 5.74 8.70
N ALA A 173 -15.69 5.87 8.85
CA ALA A 173 -14.98 6.16 10.09
C ALA A 173 -14.04 7.36 9.88
N GLU A 174 -14.55 8.41 9.24
CA GLU A 174 -13.78 9.62 8.96
C GLU A 174 -13.48 10.37 10.25
N MET A 175 -12.23 10.79 10.44
CA MET A 175 -11.73 11.45 11.65
C MET A 175 -12.01 10.64 12.93
N LEU A 176 -12.15 9.31 12.83
CA LEU A 176 -12.23 8.41 13.98
C LEU A 176 -10.95 8.50 14.81
N GLU A 177 -11.07 8.56 16.14
CA GLU A 177 -9.94 8.37 17.06
C GLU A 177 -10.09 7.02 17.75
N SER A 178 -9.16 6.11 17.52
CA SER A 178 -9.16 4.76 18.11
C SER A 178 -7.90 4.58 18.95
N HIS A 179 -8.07 4.41 20.25
CA HIS A 179 -6.97 4.11 21.18
C HIS A 179 -6.99 2.63 21.56
N GLY A 180 -6.14 1.82 20.94
CA GLY A 180 -6.12 0.36 21.06
C GLY A 180 -6.24 -0.32 19.71
N GLU A 181 -6.27 -1.65 19.71
CA GLU A 181 -6.44 -2.44 18.48
C GLU A 181 -7.87 -2.29 17.94
N PHE A 182 -7.97 -1.81 16.68
CA PHE A 182 -9.17 -1.87 15.86
C PHE A 182 -9.13 -3.15 15.02
N SER A 183 -10.01 -4.10 15.34
CA SER A 183 -10.09 -5.41 14.71
C SER A 183 -11.28 -5.51 13.74
N LEU A 184 -11.01 -5.92 12.50
CA LEU A 184 -11.97 -6.16 11.40
C LEU A 184 -11.69 -7.52 10.74
N ARG A 185 -11.33 -8.54 11.53
CA ARG A 185 -10.91 -9.85 11.00
C ARG A 185 -12.06 -10.51 10.26
N GLY A 186 -11.86 -10.86 8.99
CA GLY A 186 -12.89 -11.50 8.17
C GLY A 186 -14.15 -10.64 7.95
N ALA A 187 -14.09 -9.33 8.19
CA ALA A 187 -15.22 -8.44 7.95
C ALA A 187 -15.46 -8.24 6.44
N THR A 188 -16.72 -8.02 6.07
CA THR A 188 -17.15 -7.75 4.70
C THR A 188 -17.84 -6.40 4.64
N ILE A 189 -17.35 -5.50 3.80
CA ILE A 189 -17.96 -4.20 3.52
C ILE A 189 -18.40 -4.18 2.06
N GLY A 190 -19.69 -3.98 1.82
CA GLY A 190 -20.31 -4.10 0.50
C GLY A 190 -19.81 -3.05 -0.50
N VAL A 191 -19.48 -1.85 -0.04
CA VAL A 191 -19.03 -0.74 -0.90
C VAL A 191 -17.64 -0.28 -0.49
N SER A 192 -17.47 0.74 0.37
CA SER A 192 -16.16 1.30 0.71
C SER A 192 -15.91 1.35 2.21
N LEU A 193 -14.63 1.28 2.59
CA LEU A 193 -14.16 1.52 3.95
C LEU A 193 -13.39 2.85 3.98
N SER A 194 -13.98 3.86 4.62
CA SER A 194 -13.37 5.19 4.76
C SER A 194 -12.80 5.40 6.16
N LEU A 195 -11.49 5.56 6.26
CA LEU A 195 -10.76 5.93 7.48
C LEU A 195 -10.09 7.31 7.32
N ARG A 196 -10.68 8.17 6.49
CA ARG A 196 -10.07 9.45 6.11
C ARG A 196 -9.83 10.34 7.32
N GLY A 197 -8.61 10.84 7.47
CA GLY A 197 -8.22 11.69 8.60
C GLY A 197 -8.32 11.03 9.98
N SER A 198 -8.52 9.71 10.05
CA SER A 198 -8.60 9.01 11.33
C SER A 198 -7.23 8.84 11.98
N ARG A 199 -7.23 8.72 13.31
CA ARG A 199 -6.05 8.46 14.14
C ARG A 199 -6.22 7.13 14.84
N LEU A 200 -5.43 6.14 14.45
CA LEU A 200 -5.38 4.83 15.08
C LEU A 200 -4.11 4.74 15.94
N ALA A 201 -4.26 4.68 17.26
CA ALA A 201 -3.15 4.71 18.20
C ALA A 201 -3.13 3.47 19.09
N ASN A 202 -2.16 2.58 18.85
CA ASN A 202 -1.82 1.47 19.72
C ASN A 202 -0.29 1.31 19.86
N PRO A 203 0.42 2.33 20.39
CA PRO A 203 1.88 2.36 20.39
C PRO A 203 2.53 1.23 21.20
N TYR A 204 1.84 0.73 22.23
CA TYR A 204 2.32 -0.36 23.09
C TYR A 204 1.86 -1.74 22.65
N GLY A 205 0.91 -1.81 21.71
CA GLY A 205 0.40 -3.06 21.16
C GLY A 205 1.09 -3.41 19.85
N ARG A 206 0.90 -4.64 19.36
CA ARG A 206 1.47 -5.06 18.09
C ARG A 206 0.76 -4.43 16.88
N LEU A 207 -0.55 -4.26 16.96
CA LEU A 207 -1.40 -3.82 15.85
C LEU A 207 -2.34 -2.71 16.31
N ALA A 208 -2.34 -1.60 15.57
CA ALA A 208 -3.40 -0.60 15.67
C ALA A 208 -4.60 -0.97 14.78
N LEU A 209 -4.36 -1.55 13.61
CA LEU A 209 -5.39 -2.06 12.70
C LEU A 209 -5.13 -3.54 12.38
N ASN A 210 -6.08 -4.41 12.72
CA ASN A 210 -6.00 -5.85 12.50
C ASN A 210 -7.18 -6.32 11.63
N ALA A 211 -6.96 -6.40 10.32
CA ALA A 211 -7.99 -6.71 9.34
C ALA A 211 -7.54 -7.78 8.31
N PRO A 212 -7.02 -8.95 8.75
CA PRO A 212 -6.82 -10.08 7.85
C PRO A 212 -8.15 -10.56 7.27
N GLN A 213 -8.13 -11.01 6.01
CA GLN A 213 -9.30 -11.51 5.27
C GLN A 213 -10.43 -10.47 5.12
N LEU A 214 -10.09 -9.18 5.22
CA LEU A 214 -11.03 -8.09 4.98
C LEU A 214 -11.44 -8.06 3.51
N THR A 215 -12.75 -8.04 3.25
CA THR A 215 -13.29 -7.84 1.90
C THR A 215 -13.98 -6.48 1.82
N VAL A 216 -13.57 -5.66 0.86
CA VAL A 216 -14.19 -4.36 0.57
C VAL A 216 -14.60 -4.35 -0.90
N GLY A 217 -15.88 -4.10 -1.17
CA GLY A 217 -16.42 -4.14 -2.54
C GLY A 217 -15.77 -3.15 -3.50
N ARG A 218 -15.24 -2.04 -2.97
CA ARG A 218 -14.56 -0.98 -3.72
C ARG A 218 -13.24 -0.61 -3.07
N THR A 219 -13.17 0.56 -2.43
CA THR A 219 -11.90 1.18 -2.01
C THR A 219 -11.76 1.21 -0.49
N LEU A 220 -10.55 0.93 -0.02
CA LEU A 220 -10.08 1.26 1.32
C LEU A 220 -9.38 2.62 1.28
N TYR A 221 -9.93 3.63 1.95
CA TYR A 221 -9.36 4.97 2.04
C TYR A 221 -8.63 5.18 3.38
N LEU A 222 -7.30 5.23 3.34
CA LEU A 222 -6.40 5.64 4.42
C LEU A 222 -5.78 7.02 4.09
N THR A 223 -6.61 7.97 3.68
CA THR A 223 -6.18 9.27 3.13
C THR A 223 -6.53 10.44 4.06
N PRO A 224 -6.11 11.68 3.79
CA PRO A 224 -6.49 12.81 4.61
C PRO A 224 -7.96 13.18 4.43
N ALA A 225 -8.55 13.75 5.48
CA ALA A 225 -9.84 14.43 5.42
C ALA A 225 -9.64 15.95 5.51
N GLY A 226 -10.46 16.71 4.78
CA GLY A 226 -10.58 18.15 5.02
C GLY A 226 -11.40 18.39 6.29
N VAL A 227 -10.86 19.13 7.26
CA VAL A 227 -11.64 19.57 8.43
C VAL A 227 -12.47 20.78 8.00
N TRP A 228 -13.76 20.55 7.75
CA TRP A 228 -14.71 21.61 7.41
C TRP A 228 -15.46 22.08 8.65
N ASN A 229 -15.64 23.39 8.77
CA ASN A 229 -16.58 23.98 9.73
C ASN A 229 -17.93 24.18 8.99
N PRO A 230 -19.02 23.49 9.36
CA PRO A 230 -20.24 23.40 8.54
C PRO A 230 -21.06 24.71 8.40
N ILE A 231 -20.58 25.84 8.94
CA ILE A 231 -21.35 27.10 8.95
C ILE A 231 -21.22 27.90 7.64
N LEU A 232 -20.25 27.61 6.76
CA LEU A 232 -20.05 28.39 5.54
C LEU A 232 -19.80 27.51 4.31
N THR A 233 -20.73 27.57 3.36
CA THR A 233 -20.66 27.21 1.93
C THR A 233 -21.07 25.80 1.51
N SER A 234 -22.27 25.72 0.88
CA SER A 234 -22.55 24.78 -0.21
C SER A 234 -21.70 25.18 -1.42
N GLY A 235 -20.66 24.42 -1.74
CA GLY A 235 -19.83 24.72 -2.91
C GLY A 235 -18.57 23.85 -2.96
N THR A 236 -18.44 23.12 -4.06
CA THR A 236 -17.40 22.14 -4.39
C THR A 236 -16.02 22.75 -4.67
N THR A 237 -15.47 23.55 -3.76
CA THR A 237 -14.06 23.95 -3.81
C THR A 237 -13.53 24.23 -2.40
N PRO A 238 -12.47 23.56 -1.92
CA PRO A 238 -11.87 23.88 -0.64
C PRO A 238 -11.35 25.32 -0.66
N ALA A 239 -11.92 26.18 0.19
CA ALA A 239 -11.39 27.52 0.40
C ALA A 239 -9.95 27.42 0.93
N ARG A 240 -9.03 28.20 0.34
CA ARG A 240 -7.63 28.35 0.79
C ARG A 240 -7.63 28.54 2.32
N GLY A 241 -7.09 27.55 3.05
CA GLY A 241 -7.06 27.56 4.52
C GLY A 241 -7.77 26.38 5.19
N THR A 242 -8.28 25.40 4.44
CA THR A 242 -8.85 24.17 5.03
C THR A 242 -7.78 23.41 5.81
N ARG A 243 -7.96 23.24 7.12
CA ARG A 243 -7.07 22.41 7.94
C ARG A 243 -7.26 20.95 7.49
N ILE A 244 -6.23 20.37 6.89
CA ILE A 244 -6.27 18.97 6.46
C ILE A 244 -5.82 18.10 7.63
N GLN A 245 -6.66 17.17 8.07
CA GLN A 245 -6.29 16.14 9.02
C GLN A 245 -5.85 14.89 8.27
N ARG A 246 -4.63 14.43 8.54
CA ARG A 246 -4.06 13.25 7.88
C ARG A 246 -4.55 11.98 8.55
N PHE A 247 -4.55 10.89 7.81
CA PHE A 247 -4.62 9.57 8.42
C PHE A 247 -3.31 9.29 9.16
N GLU A 248 -3.40 8.98 10.44
CA GLU A 248 -2.25 8.67 11.30
C GLU A 248 -2.44 7.30 11.95
N CYS A 249 -1.44 6.43 11.83
CA CYS A 249 -1.43 5.15 12.49
C CYS A 249 -0.15 4.99 13.31
N GLU A 250 -0.30 4.85 14.62
CA GLU A 250 0.77 4.54 15.57
C GLU A 250 0.58 3.09 16.03
N GLY A 251 1.34 2.16 15.44
CA GLY A 251 1.15 0.72 15.62
C GLY A 251 1.07 -0.04 14.30
N GLY A 252 1.30 -1.35 14.33
CA GLY A 252 1.27 -2.18 13.11
C GLY A 252 -0.11 -2.21 12.42
N ILE A 253 -0.11 -2.44 11.12
CA ILE A 253 -1.32 -2.62 10.29
C ILE A 253 -1.24 -3.99 9.63
N ARG A 254 -2.29 -4.81 9.76
CA ARG A 254 -2.40 -6.08 9.07
C ARG A 254 -3.64 -6.11 8.17
N LEU A 255 -3.44 -6.32 6.88
CA LEU A 255 -4.48 -6.48 5.85
C LEU A 255 -4.29 -7.78 5.06
N ASP A 256 -3.63 -8.77 5.65
CA ASP A 256 -3.27 -10.03 5.00
C ASP A 256 -4.50 -10.74 4.40
N ASP A 257 -4.36 -11.31 3.20
CA ASP A 257 -5.45 -11.98 2.47
C ASP A 257 -6.66 -11.07 2.17
N GLY A 258 -6.49 -9.74 2.27
CA GLY A 258 -7.54 -8.78 1.97
C GLY A 258 -7.88 -8.70 0.47
N ARG A 259 -9.15 -8.41 0.17
CA ARG A 259 -9.67 -8.24 -1.20
C ARG A 259 -10.33 -6.88 -1.33
N PHE A 260 -9.90 -6.09 -2.29
CA PHE A 260 -10.40 -4.74 -2.53
C PHE A 260 -10.79 -4.62 -4.00
N GLY A 261 -12.05 -4.29 -4.26
CA GLY A 261 -12.60 -4.29 -5.63
C GLY A 261 -12.07 -3.18 -6.53
N ASP A 262 -11.70 -2.03 -5.96
CA ASP A 262 -11.19 -0.87 -6.71
C ASP A 262 -9.73 -0.57 -6.32
N ALA A 263 -9.50 -0.12 -5.07
CA ALA A 263 -8.17 0.32 -4.66
C ALA A 263 -7.90 0.20 -3.15
N VAL A 264 -6.61 0.21 -2.80
CA VAL A 264 -6.12 0.50 -1.45
C VAL A 264 -5.34 1.81 -1.51
N ASP A 265 -5.87 2.85 -0.87
CA ASP A 265 -5.33 4.21 -0.95
C ASP A 265 -4.67 4.66 0.36
N LEU A 266 -3.33 4.79 0.35
CA LEU A 266 -2.53 5.31 1.46
C LEU A 266 -1.96 6.70 1.17
N GLU A 267 -2.61 7.50 0.32
CA GLU A 267 -2.17 8.85 0.03
C GLU A 267 -1.97 9.68 1.30
N ARG A 268 -0.75 10.24 1.46
CA ARG A 268 -0.38 11.11 2.59
C ARG A 268 -0.66 10.52 3.98
N ALA A 269 -0.78 9.19 4.08
CA ALA A 269 -0.84 8.46 5.32
C ALA A 269 0.47 8.62 6.09
N ARG A 270 0.38 8.81 7.42
CA ARG A 270 1.53 8.78 8.32
C ARG A 270 1.50 7.49 9.13
N LEU A 271 2.51 6.66 8.92
CA LEU A 271 2.64 5.37 9.59
C LEU A 271 3.86 5.41 10.51
N THR A 272 3.64 5.27 11.82
CA THR A 272 4.69 5.27 12.84
C THR A 272 4.74 3.91 13.49
N PHE A 273 5.88 3.23 13.36
CA PHE A 273 6.09 1.86 13.84
C PHE A 273 7.23 1.79 14.85
N THR A 274 7.17 0.81 15.75
CA THR A 274 8.34 0.26 16.45
C THR A 274 9.05 -0.79 15.58
N ASP A 275 10.22 -1.27 16.00
CA ASP A 275 11.06 -2.17 15.17
C ASP A 275 10.42 -3.56 14.92
N ASP A 276 9.48 -3.98 15.78
CA ASP A 276 8.73 -5.23 15.69
C ASP A 276 7.37 -5.11 14.99
N GLN A 277 6.95 -3.89 14.69
CA GLN A 277 5.69 -3.59 14.01
C GLN A 277 5.87 -3.54 12.49
N GLU A 278 4.81 -3.86 11.76
CA GLU A 278 4.83 -3.89 10.30
C GLU A 278 3.49 -3.42 9.68
N LEU A 279 3.58 -2.89 8.46
CA LEU A 279 2.48 -2.83 7.51
C LEU A 279 2.50 -4.12 6.68
N SER A 280 1.60 -5.04 7.00
CA SER A 280 1.47 -6.32 6.31
C SER A 280 0.30 -6.28 5.33
N LEU A 281 0.63 -6.42 4.05
CA LEU A 281 -0.27 -6.51 2.90
C LEU A 281 -0.09 -7.88 2.21
N ARG A 282 0.18 -8.95 2.97
CA ARG A 282 0.51 -10.26 2.39
C ARG A 282 -0.69 -10.80 1.64
N ARG A 283 -0.47 -11.29 0.42
CA ARG A 283 -1.52 -11.91 -0.43
C ARG A 283 -2.76 -11.02 -0.65
N VAL A 284 -2.62 -9.70 -0.50
CA VAL A 284 -3.67 -8.74 -0.84
C VAL A 284 -3.95 -8.80 -2.34
N GLN A 285 -5.22 -8.69 -2.71
CA GLN A 285 -5.66 -8.59 -4.10
C GLN A 285 -6.41 -7.27 -4.29
N THR A 286 -5.90 -6.43 -5.19
CA THR A 286 -6.55 -5.16 -5.53
C THR A 286 -6.16 -4.71 -6.94
N PRO A 287 -7.06 -4.11 -7.73
CA PRO A 287 -6.67 -3.51 -9.00
C PRO A 287 -5.65 -2.39 -8.83
N GLU A 288 -5.76 -1.53 -7.82
CA GLU A 288 -4.87 -0.39 -7.65
C GLU A 288 -4.35 -0.26 -6.21
N LEU A 289 -3.03 -0.20 -6.05
CA LEU A 289 -2.38 0.13 -4.78
C LEU A 289 -1.74 1.51 -4.89
N ARG A 290 -2.24 2.48 -4.10
CA ARG A 290 -1.65 3.81 -4.00
C ARG A 290 -0.77 3.93 -2.77
N PHE A 291 0.52 3.70 -2.95
CA PHE A 291 1.54 3.80 -1.91
C PHE A 291 2.18 5.19 -1.93
N LEU A 292 1.39 6.20 -1.52
CA LEU A 292 1.75 7.63 -1.60
C LEU A 292 1.84 8.30 -0.21
N GLY A 293 2.10 7.50 0.83
CA GLY A 293 2.23 7.94 2.22
C GLY A 293 3.58 8.59 2.52
N GLU A 294 3.74 9.03 3.77
CA GLU A 294 5.05 9.42 4.32
C GLU A 294 5.90 8.16 4.55
N ARG A 295 7.21 8.26 4.31
CA ARG A 295 8.13 7.14 4.54
C ARG A 295 8.11 6.71 6.00
N PRO A 296 7.85 5.43 6.30
CA PRO A 296 8.00 4.93 7.66
C PRO A 296 9.49 4.92 8.04
N GLU A 297 9.82 5.54 9.18
CA GLU A 297 11.20 5.62 9.67
C GLU A 297 11.70 4.29 10.25
N ARG A 298 10.79 3.50 10.81
CA ARG A 298 11.03 2.21 11.48
C ARG A 298 9.98 1.19 11.06
N GLY A 299 10.14 -0.05 11.53
CA GLY A 299 9.26 -1.16 11.19
C GLY A 299 9.41 -1.63 9.75
N LYS A 300 8.56 -2.60 9.37
CA LYS A 300 8.65 -3.28 8.07
C LYS A 300 7.42 -3.06 7.20
N VAL A 301 7.58 -3.11 5.89
CA VAL A 301 6.50 -3.17 4.91
C VAL A 301 6.57 -4.51 4.18
N VAL A 302 5.50 -5.29 4.25
CA VAL A 302 5.45 -6.65 3.70
C VAL A 302 4.37 -6.73 2.62
N LEU A 303 4.79 -6.97 1.38
CA LEU A 303 3.94 -7.13 0.18
C LEU A 303 3.97 -8.57 -0.35
N SER A 304 4.39 -9.52 0.48
CA SER A 304 4.68 -10.87 0.01
C SER A 304 3.42 -11.57 -0.53
N GLY A 305 3.50 -12.04 -1.77
CA GLY A 305 2.38 -12.69 -2.47
C GLY A 305 1.22 -11.76 -2.88
N ALA A 306 1.35 -10.44 -2.68
CA ALA A 306 0.30 -9.50 -3.08
C ALA A 306 0.18 -9.44 -4.61
N LYS A 307 -1.03 -9.21 -5.11
CA LYS A 307 -1.34 -9.09 -6.53
C LYS A 307 -2.04 -7.77 -6.77
N VAL A 308 -1.39 -6.92 -7.56
CA VAL A 308 -1.84 -5.58 -7.90
C VAL A 308 -1.85 -5.43 -9.41
N VAL A 309 -2.81 -4.71 -10.00
CA VAL A 309 -2.71 -4.37 -11.44
C VAL A 309 -1.86 -3.11 -11.58
N ASN A 310 -2.30 -2.00 -11.00
CA ASN A 310 -1.64 -0.70 -11.02
C ASN A 310 -0.96 -0.40 -9.68
N LEU A 311 0.37 -0.27 -9.69
CA LEU A 311 1.13 0.24 -8.55
C LEU A 311 1.37 1.74 -8.75
N VAL A 312 0.64 2.56 -7.99
CA VAL A 312 0.81 4.01 -7.96
C VAL A 312 1.66 4.35 -6.74
N ASP A 313 2.88 4.83 -6.94
CA ASP A 313 3.83 4.99 -5.84
C ASP A 313 4.77 6.18 -6.02
N ARG A 314 5.50 6.50 -4.96
CA ARG A 314 6.51 7.57 -4.97
C ARG A 314 7.79 7.05 -4.35
N ALA A 315 8.94 7.40 -4.93
CA ALA A 315 10.25 6.97 -4.45
C ALA A 315 10.46 7.29 -2.95
N SER A 316 10.04 8.48 -2.53
CA SER A 316 10.16 8.94 -1.15
C SER A 316 9.16 8.33 -0.17
N SER A 317 8.20 7.49 -0.61
CA SER A 317 7.22 6.85 0.27
C SER A 317 7.70 5.49 0.80
N TRP A 318 8.63 4.84 0.10
CA TRP A 318 9.11 3.50 0.46
C TRP A 318 10.08 3.50 1.65
N PRO A 319 10.09 2.43 2.47
CA PRO A 319 11.02 2.29 3.59
C PRO A 319 12.47 2.12 3.10
N GLY A 320 13.41 2.25 4.04
CA GLY A 320 14.84 2.03 3.77
C GLY A 320 15.22 0.56 3.50
N PRO A 321 16.50 0.32 3.16
CA PRO A 321 17.04 -1.03 2.93
C PRO A 321 16.77 -1.98 4.11
N GLY A 322 16.31 -3.19 3.82
CA GLY A 322 16.06 -4.24 4.82
C GLY A 322 14.67 -4.19 5.49
N ASN A 323 13.90 -3.12 5.28
CA ASN A 323 12.58 -2.93 5.87
C ASN A 323 11.43 -3.21 4.88
N LEU A 324 11.73 -3.85 3.75
CA LEU A 324 10.78 -4.13 2.68
C LEU A 324 10.85 -5.60 2.29
N HIS A 325 9.70 -6.26 2.13
CA HIS A 325 9.62 -7.66 1.74
C HIS A 325 8.63 -7.87 0.59
N MET A 326 9.12 -8.31 -0.57
CA MET A 326 8.34 -8.42 -1.82
C MET A 326 8.33 -9.82 -2.45
N GLY A 327 8.65 -10.88 -1.70
CA GLY A 327 8.64 -12.24 -2.25
C GLY A 327 7.27 -12.59 -2.85
N GLY A 328 7.19 -12.98 -4.12
CA GLY A 328 5.92 -13.24 -4.80
C GLY A 328 5.03 -12.02 -5.07
N PHE A 329 5.53 -10.78 -4.91
CA PHE A 329 4.75 -9.57 -5.22
C PHE A 329 4.57 -9.41 -6.73
N GLY A 330 3.32 -9.47 -7.19
CA GLY A 330 2.95 -9.30 -8.60
C GLY A 330 2.29 -7.94 -8.84
N TYR A 331 2.83 -7.21 -9.82
CA TYR A 331 2.25 -5.97 -10.36
C TYR A 331 2.36 -5.95 -11.89
N GLU A 332 1.42 -5.29 -12.57
CA GLU A 332 1.35 -5.24 -14.03
C GLU A 332 1.79 -3.89 -14.59
N ASN A 333 1.35 -2.78 -13.98
CA ASN A 333 1.65 -1.42 -14.40
C ASN A 333 2.30 -0.62 -13.26
N LEU A 334 3.29 0.21 -13.61
CA LEU A 334 3.91 1.18 -12.72
C LEU A 334 3.42 2.59 -13.08
N VAL A 335 2.88 3.31 -12.10
CA VAL A 335 2.39 4.69 -12.29
C VAL A 335 3.03 5.60 -11.24
N PRO A 336 4.34 5.92 -11.38
CA PRO A 336 5.04 6.76 -10.42
C PRO A 336 4.43 8.17 -10.32
N GLN A 337 4.25 8.66 -9.10
CA GLN A 337 3.83 10.03 -8.80
C GLN A 337 5.03 10.91 -8.48
N GLY A 338 5.59 11.50 -9.54
CA GLY A 338 6.81 12.31 -9.51
C GLY A 338 8.02 11.56 -10.11
N PRO A 339 9.21 12.17 -10.09
CA PRO A 339 10.42 11.53 -10.61
C PRO A 339 10.73 10.24 -9.86
N PHE A 340 10.84 9.13 -10.57
CA PHE A 340 11.27 7.85 -10.00
C PHE A 340 12.25 7.17 -10.98
N PRO A 341 13.53 7.60 -10.99
CA PRO A 341 14.49 7.14 -11.98
C PRO A 341 14.82 5.65 -11.82
N PRO A 342 15.29 4.97 -12.89
CA PRO A 342 15.61 3.54 -12.88
C PRO A 342 16.62 3.14 -11.79
N ALA A 343 17.59 4.01 -11.48
CA ALA A 343 18.57 3.77 -10.42
C ALA A 343 17.92 3.68 -9.02
N GLU A 344 16.95 4.55 -8.73
CA GLU A 344 16.20 4.49 -7.47
C GLU A 344 15.25 3.29 -7.45
N ARG A 345 14.64 2.94 -8.58
CA ARG A 345 13.83 1.72 -8.72
C ARG A 345 14.64 0.46 -8.43
N LEU A 346 15.89 0.43 -8.87
CA LEU A 346 16.81 -0.65 -8.56
C LEU A 346 17.20 -0.68 -7.09
N ALA A 347 17.42 0.48 -6.47
CA ALA A 347 17.65 0.57 -5.04
C ALA A 347 16.42 0.08 -4.24
N TRP A 348 15.21 0.34 -4.72
CA TRP A 348 13.94 -0.14 -4.14
C TRP A 348 13.83 -1.67 -4.20
N VAL A 349 14.08 -2.30 -5.36
CA VAL A 349 14.15 -3.77 -5.45
C VAL A 349 15.27 -4.34 -4.57
N ALA A 350 16.41 -3.64 -4.53
CA ALA A 350 17.54 -4.07 -3.72
C ALA A 350 17.24 -4.02 -2.22
N ALA A 351 16.52 -2.98 -1.77
CA ALA A 351 16.05 -2.80 -0.40
C ALA A 351 15.05 -3.89 0.01
N ALA A 352 14.28 -4.43 -0.94
CA ALA A 352 13.31 -5.49 -0.72
C ALA A 352 13.92 -6.91 -0.57
N THR A 353 15.22 -7.05 -0.87
CA THR A 353 15.93 -8.33 -0.94
C THR A 353 17.16 -8.30 -0.03
N ALA A 354 16.98 -8.70 1.24
CA ALA A 354 18.10 -8.89 2.18
C ALA A 354 19.06 -9.97 1.67
N GLU A 355 18.50 -11.08 1.18
CA GLU A 355 19.20 -12.11 0.42
C GLU A 355 18.89 -11.98 -1.07
N TYR A 356 19.83 -12.35 -1.94
CA TYR A 356 19.65 -12.27 -3.38
C TYR A 356 18.48 -13.17 -3.84
N SER A 357 17.42 -12.54 -4.37
CA SER A 357 16.34 -13.21 -5.07
C SER A 357 16.23 -12.68 -6.50
N PRO A 358 16.19 -13.55 -7.53
CA PRO A 358 16.10 -13.12 -8.93
C PRO A 358 14.71 -12.63 -9.33
N GLU A 359 13.65 -13.09 -8.67
CA GLU A 359 12.25 -12.87 -9.06
C GLU A 359 11.86 -11.38 -9.12
N PRO A 360 12.13 -10.54 -8.09
CA PRO A 360 11.75 -9.13 -8.13
C PRO A 360 12.38 -8.35 -9.30
N TYR A 361 13.62 -8.70 -9.66
CA TYR A 361 14.31 -8.08 -10.79
C TYR A 361 13.69 -8.47 -12.14
N GLU A 362 13.33 -9.74 -12.31
CA GLU A 362 12.65 -10.21 -13.53
C GLU A 362 11.25 -9.60 -13.69
N ARG A 363 10.53 -9.45 -12.58
CA ARG A 363 9.22 -8.80 -12.56
C ARG A 363 9.33 -7.35 -13.00
N LEU A 364 10.23 -6.57 -12.39
CA LEU A 364 10.45 -5.18 -12.76
C LEU A 364 10.85 -5.04 -14.24
N ALA A 365 11.78 -5.85 -14.73
CA ALA A 365 12.20 -5.81 -16.12
C ALA A 365 11.06 -6.14 -17.10
N THR A 366 10.19 -7.10 -16.76
CA THR A 366 9.01 -7.44 -17.57
C THR A 366 8.04 -6.27 -17.64
N VAL A 367 7.76 -5.62 -16.51
CA VAL A 367 6.83 -4.48 -16.44
C VAL A 367 7.36 -3.28 -17.22
N LEU A 368 8.65 -2.93 -17.06
CA LEU A 368 9.28 -1.85 -17.82
C LEU A 368 9.24 -2.11 -19.33
N ARG A 369 9.51 -3.35 -19.75
CA ARG A 369 9.41 -3.74 -21.17
C ARG A 369 7.98 -3.59 -21.70
N ASN A 370 6.99 -4.04 -20.94
CA ASN A 370 5.58 -3.92 -21.33
C ASN A 370 5.13 -2.45 -21.41
N GLY A 371 5.72 -1.58 -20.59
CA GLY A 371 5.52 -0.13 -20.64
C GLY A 371 6.28 0.60 -21.76
N GLY A 372 7.12 -0.10 -22.53
CA GLY A 372 7.93 0.47 -23.62
C GLY A 372 9.33 0.97 -23.20
N GLU A 373 9.68 0.87 -21.91
CA GLU A 373 10.97 1.28 -21.33
C GLU A 373 12.02 0.17 -21.45
N ASP A 374 12.34 -0.20 -22.69
CA ASP A 374 13.23 -1.32 -23.02
C ASP A 374 14.67 -1.14 -22.55
N GLU A 375 15.19 0.09 -22.56
CA GLU A 375 16.55 0.39 -22.10
C GLU A 375 16.66 0.16 -20.60
N ASP A 376 15.72 0.69 -19.83
CA ASP A 376 15.66 0.54 -18.38
C ASP A 376 15.47 -0.93 -17.99
N ALA A 377 14.63 -1.68 -18.70
CA ALA A 377 14.47 -3.12 -18.50
C ALA A 377 15.81 -3.88 -18.65
N ARG A 378 16.68 -3.48 -19.59
CA ARG A 378 18.02 -4.07 -19.73
C ARG A 378 18.95 -3.69 -18.59
N GLU A 379 18.87 -2.45 -18.11
CA GLU A 379 19.64 -2.01 -16.94
C GLU A 379 19.27 -2.82 -15.70
N VAL A 380 17.97 -3.12 -15.52
CA VAL A 380 17.51 -3.97 -14.42
C VAL A 380 18.05 -5.39 -14.50
N LEU A 381 18.02 -6.00 -15.69
CA LEU A 381 18.58 -7.34 -15.89
C LEU A 381 20.11 -7.35 -15.72
N LEU A 382 20.80 -6.28 -16.08
CA LEU A 382 22.23 -6.13 -15.82
C LEU A 382 22.52 -6.06 -14.33
N ALA A 383 21.76 -5.26 -13.58
CA ALA A 383 21.86 -5.17 -12.12
C ALA A 383 21.61 -6.53 -11.45
N LYS A 384 20.62 -7.29 -11.94
CA LYS A 384 20.37 -8.68 -11.52
C LYS A 384 21.60 -9.57 -11.68
N GLN A 385 22.31 -9.51 -12.80
CA GLN A 385 23.53 -10.30 -13.03
C GLN A 385 24.69 -9.85 -12.14
N ARG A 386 24.85 -8.53 -11.93
CA ARG A 386 25.86 -7.98 -11.01
C ARG A 386 25.68 -8.49 -9.59
N ARG A 387 24.44 -8.54 -9.10
CA ARG A 387 24.15 -9.05 -7.75
C ARG A 387 24.28 -10.57 -7.66
N ARG A 388 23.94 -11.31 -8.73
CA ARG A 388 24.24 -12.74 -8.83
C ARG A 388 25.74 -13.01 -8.76
N ARG A 389 26.58 -12.15 -9.34
CA ARG A 389 28.04 -12.31 -9.30
C ARG A 389 28.57 -12.31 -7.86
N GLU A 390 27.96 -11.55 -6.95
CA GLU A 390 28.38 -11.46 -5.55
C GLU A 390 28.21 -12.79 -4.80
N THR A 391 27.28 -13.65 -5.24
CA THR A 391 27.04 -14.98 -4.66
C THR A 391 27.89 -16.10 -5.29
N LEU A 392 28.64 -15.81 -6.36
CA LEU A 392 29.44 -16.82 -7.07
C LEU A 392 30.83 -17.07 -6.45
N PRO A 393 31.46 -18.23 -6.74
CA PRO A 393 32.86 -18.51 -6.38
C PRO A 393 33.85 -17.50 -7.00
N PRO A 394 35.04 -17.31 -6.42
CA PRO A 394 36.02 -16.30 -6.86
C PRO A 394 36.39 -16.35 -8.35
N ALA A 395 36.57 -17.55 -8.93
CA ALA A 395 36.90 -17.71 -10.35
C ALA A 395 35.76 -17.24 -11.27
N ALA A 396 34.52 -17.57 -10.92
CA ALA A 396 33.33 -17.12 -11.65
C ALA A 396 33.06 -15.61 -11.45
N LYS A 397 33.45 -15.04 -10.30
CA LYS A 397 33.47 -13.59 -10.08
C LYS A 397 34.41 -12.88 -11.06
N LEU A 398 35.65 -13.36 -11.18
CA LEU A 398 36.64 -12.79 -12.11
C LEU A 398 36.13 -12.84 -13.56
N TRP A 399 35.58 -13.97 -13.98
CA TRP A 399 34.96 -14.10 -15.30
C TRP A 399 33.77 -13.13 -15.49
N GLY A 400 32.91 -12.98 -14.48
CA GLY A 400 31.82 -12.01 -14.50
C GLY A 400 32.29 -10.54 -14.54
N TYR A 401 33.44 -10.20 -13.95
CA TYR A 401 34.04 -8.87 -14.09
C TYR A 401 34.55 -8.62 -15.52
N VAL A 402 35.21 -9.61 -16.13
CA VAL A 402 35.63 -9.55 -17.54
C VAL A 402 34.43 -9.34 -18.47
N GLN A 403 33.32 -10.07 -18.25
CA GLN A 403 32.09 -9.92 -19.04
C GLN A 403 31.38 -8.57 -18.86
N ASP A 404 31.38 -8.00 -17.65
CA ASP A 404 30.77 -6.69 -17.36
C ASP A 404 31.55 -5.55 -18.04
N TRP A 405 32.89 -5.65 -18.02
CA TRP A 405 33.79 -4.66 -18.60
C TRP A 405 33.81 -4.69 -20.14
N THR A 406 33.81 -5.89 -20.73
CA THR A 406 33.88 -6.05 -22.19
C THR A 406 32.53 -5.82 -22.87
N VAL A 407 31.48 -6.53 -22.45
CA VAL A 407 30.20 -6.59 -23.19
C VAL A 407 28.98 -6.28 -22.30
N ALA A 408 29.18 -5.94 -21.02
CA ALA A 408 28.08 -5.76 -20.04
C ALA A 408 27.07 -6.94 -20.10
N TYR A 409 27.59 -8.17 -20.12
CA TYR A 409 26.79 -9.41 -20.27
C TYR A 409 25.93 -9.50 -21.54
N GLY A 410 26.25 -8.74 -22.60
CA GLY A 410 25.47 -8.74 -23.84
C GLY A 410 24.30 -7.74 -23.85
N TYR A 411 24.16 -6.90 -22.82
CA TYR A 411 23.08 -5.90 -22.73
C TYR A 411 23.45 -4.54 -23.35
N ARG A 412 24.74 -4.26 -23.61
CA ARG A 412 25.21 -3.04 -24.27
C ARG A 412 26.14 -3.37 -25.46
N PRO A 413 25.61 -3.80 -26.62
CA PRO A 413 26.43 -4.23 -27.76
C PRO A 413 27.35 -3.13 -28.33
N GLY A 414 27.01 -1.85 -28.12
CA GLY A 414 27.88 -0.73 -28.52
C GLY A 414 29.26 -0.75 -27.85
N ARG A 415 29.41 -1.31 -26.64
CA ARG A 415 30.73 -1.46 -26.00
C ARG A 415 31.63 -2.45 -26.72
N ALA A 416 31.07 -3.51 -27.30
CA ALA A 416 31.84 -4.47 -28.08
C ALA A 416 32.41 -3.81 -29.35
N ALA A 417 31.65 -2.91 -29.99
CA ALA A 417 32.15 -2.13 -31.13
C ALA A 417 33.28 -1.17 -30.73
N VAL A 418 33.20 -0.53 -29.56
CA VAL A 418 34.30 0.31 -29.04
C VAL A 418 35.54 -0.52 -28.75
N TRP A 419 35.41 -1.68 -28.09
CA TRP A 419 36.52 -2.59 -27.85
C TRP A 419 37.15 -3.11 -29.15
N MET A 420 36.32 -3.36 -30.15
CA MET A 420 36.75 -3.73 -31.49
C MET A 420 37.58 -2.61 -32.14
N ALA A 421 37.14 -1.35 -32.04
CA ALA A 421 37.90 -0.20 -32.52
C ALA A 421 39.21 0.05 -31.75
N VAL A 422 39.21 -0.14 -30.42
CA VAL A 422 40.41 -0.03 -29.58
C VAL A 422 41.43 -1.12 -29.93
N LEU A 423 40.97 -2.37 -30.08
CA LEU A 423 41.84 -3.48 -30.50
C LEU A 423 42.37 -3.26 -31.91
N TRP A 424 41.55 -2.75 -32.82
CA TRP A 424 41.99 -2.38 -34.16
C TRP A 424 43.09 -1.30 -34.12
N ALA A 425 42.88 -0.21 -33.37
CA ALA A 425 43.85 0.88 -33.25
C ALA A 425 45.16 0.41 -32.58
N ALA A 426 45.07 -0.32 -31.47
CA ALA A 426 46.24 -0.85 -30.76
C ALA A 426 47.03 -1.83 -31.63
N SER A 427 46.34 -2.73 -32.34
CA SER A 427 46.98 -3.68 -33.26
C SER A 427 47.60 -2.97 -34.45
N SER A 428 46.93 -1.95 -35.01
CA SER A 428 47.48 -1.14 -36.10
C SER A 428 48.78 -0.45 -35.70
N VAL A 429 48.84 0.11 -34.49
CA VAL A 429 50.07 0.72 -33.94
C VAL A 429 51.14 -0.35 -33.70
N ALA A 430 50.79 -1.50 -33.12
CA ALA A 430 51.73 -2.58 -32.87
C ALA A 430 52.36 -3.10 -34.18
N PHE A 431 51.54 -3.36 -35.20
CA PHE A 431 52.00 -3.81 -36.52
C PHE A 431 52.70 -2.71 -37.34
N ALA A 432 52.48 -1.42 -37.05
CA ALA A 432 53.27 -0.34 -37.66
C ALA A 432 54.73 -0.32 -37.20
N HIS A 433 55.01 -0.79 -35.99
CA HIS A 433 56.37 -0.88 -35.43
C HIS A 433 57.05 -2.22 -35.73
N ALA A 434 56.33 -3.15 -36.34
CA ALA A 434 56.84 -4.47 -36.64
C ALA A 434 57.37 -4.51 -38.08
N SER A 435 58.64 -4.88 -38.23
CA SER A 435 59.26 -5.09 -39.54
C SER A 435 58.89 -6.48 -40.07
N HIS A 436 57.95 -6.54 -41.01
CA HIS A 436 57.47 -7.80 -41.59
C HIS A 436 57.92 -7.94 -43.05
N PRO A 437 58.85 -8.86 -43.37
CA PRO A 437 59.19 -9.16 -44.76
C PRO A 437 58.04 -9.92 -45.45
N PRO A 438 57.78 -9.64 -46.74
CA PRO A 438 56.74 -10.33 -47.52
C PRO A 438 57.09 -11.83 -47.72
N LEU A 439 56.07 -12.70 -47.74
CA LEU A 439 56.25 -14.16 -47.96
C LEU A 439 56.79 -14.49 -49.37
N LYS A 440 56.44 -13.68 -50.37
CA LYS A 440 56.88 -13.81 -51.77
C LYS A 440 57.36 -12.46 -52.29
N SER A 441 58.54 -12.43 -52.89
CA SER A 441 59.09 -11.22 -53.52
C SER A 441 58.33 -10.88 -54.79
N GLY A 442 57.68 -9.71 -54.84
CA GLY A 442 57.05 -9.17 -56.05
C GLY A 442 55.53 -9.37 -56.20
N GLU A 443 54.90 -10.16 -55.33
CA GLU A 443 53.45 -10.39 -55.29
C GLU A 443 52.89 -10.03 -53.91
N HIS A 444 52.88 -8.75 -53.55
CA HIS A 444 52.21 -8.30 -52.33
C HIS A 444 51.62 -6.89 -52.50
N PRO A 445 50.48 -6.59 -51.86
CA PRO A 445 49.98 -5.23 -51.78
C PRO A 445 50.95 -4.33 -50.99
N PRO A 446 50.82 -2.99 -51.08
CA PRO A 446 51.56 -2.09 -50.19
C PRO A 446 51.19 -2.40 -48.73
N TRP A 447 52.21 -2.48 -47.86
CA TRP A 447 52.03 -2.75 -46.44
C TRP A 447 51.17 -1.66 -45.81
N ASN A 448 50.02 -2.04 -45.28
CA ASN A 448 49.18 -1.16 -44.50
C ASN A 448 48.83 -1.84 -43.18
N PRO A 449 49.48 -1.42 -42.06
CA PRO A 449 49.25 -1.99 -40.74
C PRO A 449 47.78 -1.98 -40.31
N SER A 450 47.02 -0.96 -40.72
CA SER A 450 45.62 -0.81 -40.30
C SER A 450 44.67 -1.72 -41.05
N LEU A 451 44.92 -1.96 -42.34
CA LEU A 451 44.17 -2.94 -43.13
C LEU A 451 44.51 -4.36 -42.65
N PHE A 452 45.78 -4.67 -42.40
CA PHE A 452 46.19 -5.96 -41.86
C PHE A 452 45.58 -6.24 -40.48
N ALA A 453 45.56 -5.25 -39.58
CA ALA A 453 44.90 -5.38 -38.28
C ALA A 453 43.38 -5.57 -38.39
N LEU A 454 42.72 -4.92 -39.37
CA LEU A 454 41.29 -5.06 -39.61
C LEU A 454 40.95 -6.44 -40.18
N ASP A 455 41.79 -6.94 -41.09
CA ASP A 455 41.70 -8.24 -41.75
C ASP A 455 41.85 -9.40 -40.74
N LEU A 456 42.73 -9.25 -39.73
CA LEU A 456 42.84 -10.19 -38.62
C LEU A 456 41.64 -10.16 -37.67
N LEU A 457 40.98 -9.02 -37.52
CA LEU A 457 39.97 -8.78 -36.51
C LEU A 457 38.53 -9.00 -37.02
N LEU A 458 38.30 -8.86 -38.33
CA LEU A 458 37.02 -9.12 -39.00
C LEU A 458 37.03 -10.50 -39.69
N PRO A 459 36.53 -11.56 -39.05
CA PRO A 459 36.70 -12.92 -39.55
C PRO A 459 35.98 -13.26 -40.87
N VAL A 460 35.10 -12.37 -41.35
CA VAL A 460 34.25 -12.60 -42.52
C VAL A 460 34.69 -11.77 -43.73
N ILE A 461 35.49 -10.71 -43.53
CA ILE A 461 35.89 -9.80 -44.59
C ILE A 461 37.38 -9.99 -44.84
N ASP A 462 37.73 -10.47 -46.03
CA ASP A 462 39.11 -10.51 -46.50
C ASP A 462 39.46 -9.18 -47.19
N LEU A 463 40.38 -8.42 -46.59
CA LEU A 463 40.88 -7.15 -47.11
C LEU A 463 42.17 -7.31 -47.92
N GLY A 464 42.57 -8.56 -48.18
CA GLY A 464 43.66 -8.92 -49.09
C GLY A 464 45.06 -8.69 -48.53
N GLN A 465 45.23 -8.58 -47.20
CA GLN A 465 46.53 -8.38 -46.56
C GLN A 465 47.00 -9.66 -45.85
N VAL A 466 46.09 -10.42 -45.25
CA VAL A 466 46.41 -11.69 -44.57
C VAL A 466 46.89 -12.72 -45.58
N GLY A 467 48.00 -13.41 -45.28
CA GLY A 467 48.62 -14.41 -46.16
C GLY A 467 49.83 -13.93 -46.98
N PHE A 468 50.05 -12.61 -47.09
CA PHE A 468 51.20 -12.03 -47.81
C PHE A 468 52.41 -11.70 -46.92
N TRP A 469 52.25 -11.70 -45.59
CA TRP A 469 53.24 -11.19 -44.62
C TRP A 469 53.69 -12.25 -43.62
N GLN A 470 55.01 -12.39 -43.40
CA GLN A 470 55.55 -13.44 -42.55
C GLN A 470 55.66 -12.95 -41.10
N LEU A 471 54.72 -13.37 -40.25
CA LEU A 471 54.78 -13.11 -38.81
C LEU A 471 55.75 -14.11 -38.15
N ARG A 472 56.83 -13.62 -37.53
CA ARG A 472 57.81 -14.47 -36.81
C ARG A 472 57.78 -14.20 -35.30
N GLY A 473 57.97 -15.25 -34.51
CA GLY A 473 58.10 -15.17 -33.05
C GLY A 473 56.81 -14.71 -32.35
N GLY A 474 56.91 -13.76 -31.43
CA GLY A 474 55.78 -13.26 -30.63
C GLY A 474 54.62 -12.67 -31.45
N TRP A 475 54.89 -12.17 -32.66
CA TRP A 475 53.89 -11.58 -33.55
C TRP A 475 52.88 -12.59 -34.11
N GLN A 476 53.28 -13.86 -34.27
CA GLN A 476 52.37 -14.93 -34.67
C GLN A 476 51.34 -15.24 -33.58
N TRP A 477 51.79 -15.30 -32.33
CA TRP A 477 50.91 -15.49 -31.18
C TRP A 477 50.00 -14.28 -30.94
N LEU A 478 50.50 -13.06 -31.15
CA LEU A 478 49.69 -11.85 -31.09
C LEU A 478 48.58 -11.86 -32.16
N ALA A 479 48.92 -12.18 -33.42
CA ALA A 479 47.92 -12.29 -34.48
C ALA A 479 46.88 -13.38 -34.20
N ALA A 480 47.29 -14.55 -33.73
CA ALA A 480 46.37 -15.60 -33.31
C ALA A 480 45.43 -15.15 -32.16
N ALA A 481 45.96 -14.41 -31.19
CA ALA A 481 45.16 -13.85 -30.10
C ALA A 481 44.14 -12.79 -30.61
N ILE A 482 44.54 -11.93 -31.55
CA ILE A 482 43.66 -10.93 -32.17
C ILE A 482 42.54 -11.62 -32.96
N ILE A 483 42.84 -12.67 -33.73
CA ILE A 483 41.82 -13.45 -34.46
C ILE A 483 40.80 -14.05 -33.47
N MET A 484 41.27 -14.70 -32.40
CA MET A 484 40.38 -15.28 -31.39
C MET A 484 39.49 -14.24 -30.70
N LEU A 485 40.06 -13.07 -30.34
CA LEU A 485 39.30 -11.96 -29.78
C LEU A 485 38.31 -11.35 -30.79
N GLY A 486 38.70 -11.28 -32.06
CA GLY A 486 37.86 -10.83 -33.18
C GLY A 486 36.61 -11.70 -33.33
N TRP A 487 36.74 -13.03 -33.30
CA TRP A 487 35.59 -13.96 -33.32
C TRP A 487 34.65 -13.77 -32.14
N VAL A 488 35.18 -13.59 -30.92
CA VAL A 488 34.37 -13.36 -29.72
C VAL A 488 33.62 -12.03 -29.81
N LEU A 489 34.28 -10.95 -30.22
CA LEU A 489 33.64 -9.64 -30.35
C LEU A 489 32.63 -9.61 -31.51
N ALA A 490 32.98 -10.17 -32.67
CA ALA A 490 32.11 -10.24 -33.85
C ALA A 490 30.81 -10.99 -33.55
N THR A 491 30.87 -12.13 -32.84
CA THR A 491 29.66 -12.87 -32.43
C THR A 491 28.78 -12.05 -31.47
N THR A 492 29.37 -11.28 -30.54
CA THR A 492 28.59 -10.40 -29.64
C THR A 492 27.97 -9.20 -30.34
N VAL A 493 28.69 -8.56 -31.28
CA VAL A 493 28.16 -7.45 -32.10
C VAL A 493 27.06 -7.96 -33.02
N ALA A 494 27.26 -9.10 -33.69
CA ALA A 494 26.27 -9.71 -34.56
C ALA A 494 24.99 -10.06 -33.79
N ALA A 495 25.11 -10.71 -32.63
CA ALA A 495 23.98 -11.03 -31.76
C ALA A 495 23.25 -9.78 -31.23
N GLY A 496 24.00 -8.70 -30.97
CA GLY A 496 23.45 -7.39 -30.63
C GLY A 496 22.65 -6.77 -31.79
N ALA A 497 23.25 -6.75 -32.98
CA ALA A 497 22.67 -6.19 -34.20
C ALA A 497 21.42 -6.96 -34.65
N THR A 498 21.40 -8.30 -34.52
CA THR A 498 20.19 -9.07 -34.85
C THR A 498 19.02 -8.75 -33.92
N ARG A 499 19.29 -8.44 -32.63
CA ARG A 499 18.24 -8.04 -31.68
C ARG A 499 17.73 -6.62 -31.93
N THR A 500 18.55 -5.71 -32.45
CA THR A 500 18.12 -4.36 -32.81
C THR A 500 17.38 -4.34 -34.14
N LEU A 501 17.80 -5.16 -35.12
CA LEU A 501 17.15 -5.26 -36.45
C LEU A 501 15.81 -6.02 -36.42
N ARG A 502 15.59 -6.93 -35.47
CA ARG A 502 14.28 -7.56 -35.26
C ARG A 502 13.22 -6.64 -34.61
N ARG A 503 13.58 -5.39 -34.29
CA ARG A 503 12.74 -4.41 -33.60
C ARG A 503 12.33 -3.22 -34.46
N SER A 504 12.66 -3.23 -35.76
CA SER A 504 12.17 -2.25 -36.75
C SER A 504 10.99 -2.78 -37.54
#